data_AF-A0A9R1CHV8-F1
#
_entry.id   AF-A0A9R1CHV8-F1
#
_cell.length_a   1.000
_cell.length_b   1.000
_cell.length_c   1.000
_cell.angle_alpha   90.00
_cell.angle_beta   90.00
_cell.angle_gamma   90.00
#
_symmetry.space_group_name_H-M   'P 1'
#
loop_
_entity.id
_entity.type
_entity.pdbx_description
1 polymer ?
#
loop_
_entity_poly.entity_id
_entity_poly.type
_entity_poly.pdbx_seq_one_letter_code
_entity_poly.pdbx_strand_id
1 'polypeptide(L)'
;MASASLDTEVYDGPSDPWWILFHFNLYGAEMLMWREMAFHRPESSGAALQCAKAIVNLTRSIPDDKWANVDMMVALSISLAARLLVKEAARFQATGALTAASHALADAGILQNCLDGPFNKYMEVAGGMFSRIVDNVREGRTEKNGEYERV
;
A
#
# COMPACT_ATOMS: atom_id res chain seq x y z
N MET A 1 7.20 -27.59 39.99
CA MET A 1 7.29 -26.86 38.70
C MET A 1 5.91 -26.90 38.07
N ALA A 2 5.19 -25.78 38.09
CA ALA A 2 3.88 -25.69 37.44
C ALA A 2 4.12 -25.65 35.92
N SER A 3 3.52 -26.58 35.18
CA SER A 3 3.49 -26.50 33.72
C SER A 3 2.64 -25.30 33.34
N ALA A 4 3.26 -24.26 32.79
CA ALA A 4 2.52 -23.22 32.12
C ALA A 4 1.70 -23.89 31.01
N SER A 5 0.36 -23.82 31.10
CA SER A 5 -0.49 -24.10 29.96
C SER A 5 -0.04 -23.14 28.85
N LEU A 6 0.48 -23.69 27.77
CA LEU A 6 0.65 -22.93 26.54
C LEU A 6 -0.77 -22.52 26.13
N ASP A 7 -1.15 -21.29 26.45
CA ASP A 7 -2.30 -20.65 25.83
C ASP A 7 -2.05 -20.72 24.34
N THR A 8 -2.75 -21.62 23.66
CA THR A 8 -2.79 -21.67 22.20
C THR A 8 -3.70 -20.54 21.75
N GLU A 9 -3.31 -19.30 22.03
CA GLU A 9 -3.85 -18.15 21.33
C GLU A 9 -3.57 -18.39 19.84
N VAL A 10 -4.63 -18.51 19.06
CA VAL A 10 -4.53 -18.61 17.61
C VAL A 10 -3.88 -17.33 17.14
N TYR A 11 -2.66 -17.45 16.59
CA TYR A 11 -1.92 -16.30 16.10
C TYR A 11 -2.73 -15.53 15.04
N ASP A 12 -3.08 -14.29 15.37
CA ASP A 12 -3.79 -13.39 14.49
C ASP A 12 -2.80 -12.42 13.82
N GLY A 13 -2.25 -12.84 12.67
CA GLY A 13 -1.26 -12.07 11.91
C GLY A 13 -1.67 -10.62 11.64
N PRO A 14 -2.88 -10.34 11.11
CA PRO A 14 -3.37 -8.97 10.91
C PRO A 14 -3.45 -8.10 12.18
N SER A 15 -3.34 -8.67 13.38
CA SER A 15 -3.26 -7.95 14.65
C SER A 15 -1.83 -7.79 15.20
N ASP A 16 -0.84 -8.45 14.60
CA ASP A 16 0.57 -8.40 14.97
C ASP A 16 1.34 -7.37 14.13
N PRO A 17 1.90 -6.31 14.73
CA PRO A 17 2.69 -5.31 14.02
C PRO A 17 3.83 -5.90 13.20
N TRP A 18 4.54 -6.91 13.70
CA TRP A 18 5.66 -7.52 12.97
C TRP A 18 5.20 -8.22 11.70
N TRP A 19 4.06 -8.90 11.78
CA TRP A 19 3.44 -9.55 10.63
C TRP A 19 3.05 -8.52 9.57
N ILE A 20 2.40 -7.44 9.99
CA ILE A 20 1.98 -6.36 9.10
C ILE A 20 3.20 -5.76 8.40
N LEU A 21 4.20 -5.32 9.18
CA LEU A 21 5.43 -4.72 8.65
C LEU A 21 6.12 -5.66 7.64
N PHE A 22 6.28 -6.93 7.99
CA PHE A 22 6.94 -7.92 7.13
C PHE A 22 6.22 -8.09 5.78
N HIS A 23 4.90 -8.30 5.80
CA HIS A 23 4.14 -8.57 4.57
C HIS A 23 4.03 -7.34 3.68
N PHE A 24 3.83 -6.15 4.25
CA PHE A 24 3.81 -4.91 3.46
C PHE A 24 5.16 -4.64 2.82
N ASN A 25 6.26 -4.78 3.56
CA ASN A 25 7.59 -4.56 3.02
C ASN A 25 7.95 -5.59 1.95
N LEU A 26 7.57 -6.86 2.14
CA LEU A 26 7.79 -7.92 1.15
C LEU A 26 7.04 -7.62 -0.16
N TYR A 27 5.73 -7.36 -0.09
CA TYR A 27 4.96 -7.05 -1.29
C TYR A 27 5.35 -5.70 -1.91
N GLY A 28 5.73 -4.72 -1.11
CA GLY A 28 6.24 -3.43 -1.58
C GLY A 28 7.54 -3.59 -2.37
N ALA A 29 8.51 -4.33 -1.82
CA ALA A 29 9.77 -4.61 -2.51
C ALA A 29 9.56 -5.43 -3.79
N GLU A 30 8.74 -6.48 -3.73
CA GLU A 30 8.44 -7.32 -4.89
C GLU A 30 7.70 -6.53 -5.99
N MET A 31 6.76 -5.67 -5.61
CA MET A 31 6.07 -4.76 -6.54
C MET A 31 7.05 -3.84 -7.27
N LEU A 32 7.99 -3.22 -6.53
CA LEU A 32 9.00 -2.33 -7.11
C LEU A 32 9.93 -3.09 -8.06
N MET A 33 10.38 -4.28 -7.66
CA MET A 33 11.18 -5.16 -8.51
C MET A 33 10.45 -5.49 -9.81
N TRP A 34 9.19 -5.94 -9.74
CA TRP A 34 8.41 -6.27 -10.94
C TRP A 34 8.14 -5.07 -11.82
N ARG A 35 7.92 -3.90 -11.22
CA ARG A 35 7.74 -2.65 -11.96
C ARG A 35 9.01 -2.26 -12.71
N GLU A 36 10.18 -2.42 -12.10
CA GLU A 36 11.45 -2.17 -12.77
C GLU A 36 11.68 -3.18 -13.90
N MET A 37 11.42 -4.47 -13.63
CA MET A 37 11.50 -5.52 -14.64
C MET A 37 10.56 -5.27 -15.83
N ALA A 38 9.41 -4.60 -15.63
CA ALA A 38 8.49 -4.29 -16.71
C ALA A 38 9.07 -3.34 -17.78
N PHE A 39 10.09 -2.54 -17.45
CA PHE A 39 10.81 -1.73 -18.45
C PHE A 39 11.65 -2.59 -19.41
N HIS A 40 12.06 -3.78 -18.97
CA HIS A 40 12.84 -4.72 -19.77
C HIS A 40 11.99 -5.84 -20.36
N ARG A 41 10.93 -6.24 -19.66
CA ARG A 41 10.04 -7.37 -19.96
C ARG A 41 8.58 -6.96 -19.67
N PRO A 42 7.87 -6.36 -20.65
CA PRO A 42 6.53 -5.80 -20.45
C PRO A 42 5.51 -6.75 -19.82
N GLU A 43 5.65 -8.05 -20.06
CA GLU A 43 4.85 -9.13 -19.45
C GLU A 43 4.89 -9.12 -17.90
N SER A 44 5.95 -8.56 -17.32
CA SER A 44 6.15 -8.46 -15.86
C SER A 44 5.23 -7.42 -15.20
N SER A 45 4.61 -6.52 -15.97
CA SER A 45 3.68 -5.51 -15.45
C SER A 45 2.50 -6.15 -14.71
N GLY A 46 2.07 -7.34 -15.13
CA GLY A 46 0.99 -8.08 -14.45
C GLY A 46 1.36 -8.49 -13.02
N ALA A 47 2.62 -8.87 -12.78
CA ALA A 47 3.09 -9.28 -11.45
C ALA A 47 3.09 -8.11 -10.47
N ALA A 48 3.57 -6.93 -10.89
CA ALA A 48 3.51 -5.72 -10.07
C ALA A 48 2.07 -5.38 -9.65
N LEU A 49 1.10 -5.55 -10.56
CA LEU A 49 -0.32 -5.33 -10.27
C LEU A 49 -0.88 -6.34 -9.26
N GLN A 50 -0.42 -7.60 -9.29
CA GLN A 50 -0.82 -8.59 -8.29
C GLN A 50 -0.27 -8.26 -6.90
N CYS A 51 0.98 -7.80 -6.80
CA CYS A 51 1.54 -7.34 -5.52
C CYS A 51 0.73 -6.15 -4.96
N ALA A 52 0.36 -5.18 -5.81
CA ALA A 52 -0.49 -4.06 -5.38
C ALA A 52 -1.87 -4.53 -4.87
N LYS A 53 -2.47 -5.53 -5.52
CA LYS A 53 -3.73 -6.15 -5.04
C LYS A 53 -3.56 -6.91 -3.72
N ALA A 54 -2.42 -7.56 -3.52
CA ALA A 54 -2.10 -8.19 -2.24
C ALA A 54 -2.05 -7.14 -1.12
N ILE A 55 -1.41 -5.99 -1.37
CA ILE A 55 -1.39 -4.85 -0.43
C ILE A 55 -2.81 -4.33 -0.13
N VAL A 56 -3.69 -4.24 -1.14
CA VAL A 56 -5.12 -3.87 -0.93
C VAL A 56 -5.82 -4.87 -0.02
N ASN A 57 -5.64 -6.17 -0.25
CA ASN A 57 -6.27 -7.20 0.57
C ASN A 57 -5.75 -7.20 2.01
N LEU A 58 -4.44 -7.01 2.20
CA LEU A 58 -3.85 -6.84 3.53
C LEU A 58 -4.42 -5.61 4.24
N THR A 59 -4.54 -4.49 3.53
CA THR A 59 -5.10 -3.25 4.08
C THR A 59 -6.53 -3.46 4.57
N ARG A 60 -7.35 -4.20 3.81
CA ARG A 60 -8.73 -4.54 4.21
C ARG A 60 -8.80 -5.49 5.42
N SER A 61 -7.78 -6.31 5.66
CA SER A 61 -7.79 -7.30 6.74
C SER A 61 -7.29 -6.77 8.09
N ILE A 62 -6.62 -5.62 8.11
CA ILE A 62 -6.03 -5.07 9.33
C ILE A 62 -7.08 -4.24 10.09
N PRO A 63 -7.34 -4.55 11.38
CA PRO A 63 -8.25 -3.75 12.20
C PRO A 63 -7.76 -2.30 12.38
N ASP A 64 -8.69 -1.35 12.45
CA ASP A 64 -8.40 0.09 12.49
C ASP A 64 -7.41 0.49 13.59
N ASP A 65 -7.51 -0.11 14.78
CA ASP A 65 -6.65 0.19 15.94
C ASP A 65 -5.20 -0.31 15.77
N LYS A 66 -4.98 -1.28 14.88
CA LYS A 66 -3.66 -1.88 14.66
C LYS A 66 -2.74 -0.99 13.81
N TRP A 67 -3.31 -0.07 13.05
CA TRP A 67 -2.56 0.96 12.32
C TRP A 67 -1.79 1.92 13.24
N ALA A 68 -2.05 1.93 14.55
CA ALA A 68 -1.25 2.68 15.51
C ALA A 68 0.18 2.14 15.69
N ASN A 69 0.44 0.90 15.28
CA ASN A 69 1.70 0.20 15.57
C ASN A 69 2.57 -0.01 14.32
N VAL A 70 2.20 0.55 13.18
CA VAL A 70 2.93 0.38 11.92
C VAL A 70 3.84 1.58 11.65
N ASP A 71 4.90 1.33 10.88
CA ASP A 71 5.91 2.34 10.58
C ASP A 71 5.64 3.09 9.27
N MET A 72 6.51 4.05 8.99
CA MET A 72 6.42 4.87 7.77
C MET A 72 6.72 4.09 6.48
N MET A 73 7.36 2.92 6.56
CA MET A 73 7.64 2.07 5.39
C MET A 73 6.38 1.37 4.90
N VAL A 74 5.46 1.00 5.81
CA VAL A 74 4.13 0.51 5.44
C VAL A 74 3.34 1.60 4.72
N ALA A 75 3.36 2.85 5.22
CA ALA A 75 2.70 3.97 4.55
C ALA A 75 3.27 4.22 3.15
N LEU A 76 4.59 4.13 2.98
CA LEU A 76 5.26 4.19 1.68
C LEU A 76 4.76 3.09 0.74
N SER A 77 4.67 1.85 1.22
CA SER A 77 4.21 0.71 0.43
C SER A 77 2.76 0.89 -0.05
N ILE A 78 1.87 1.35 0.84
CA ILE A 78 0.48 1.70 0.51
C ILE A 78 0.42 2.80 -0.55
N SER A 79 1.19 3.88 -0.34
CA SER A 79 1.24 5.03 -1.27
C SER A 79 1.75 4.64 -2.66
N LEU A 80 2.80 3.80 -2.74
CA LEU A 80 3.34 3.31 -4.00
C LEU A 80 2.34 2.41 -4.74
N ALA A 81 1.66 1.51 -4.02
CA ALA A 81 0.65 0.63 -4.58
C ALA A 81 -0.56 1.42 -5.11
N ALA A 82 -1.04 2.42 -4.36
CA ALA A 82 -2.11 3.30 -4.80
C ALA A 82 -1.75 4.05 -6.09
N ARG A 83 -0.53 4.59 -6.17
CA ARG A 83 -0.03 5.28 -7.38
C ARG A 83 0.09 4.34 -8.57
N LEU A 84 0.55 3.11 -8.36
CA LEU A 84 0.60 2.11 -9.43
C LEU A 84 -0.81 1.82 -9.96
N LEU A 85 -1.77 1.57 -9.09
CA LEU A 85 -3.16 1.29 -9.45
C LEU A 85 -3.82 2.44 -10.23
N VAL A 86 -3.57 3.70 -9.85
CA VAL A 86 -4.09 4.87 -10.59
C VAL A 86 -3.48 4.95 -12.00
N LYS A 87 -2.16 4.75 -12.14
CA LYS A 87 -1.50 4.74 -13.45
C LYS A 87 -2.02 3.60 -14.33
N GLU A 88 -2.23 2.43 -13.73
CA GLU A 88 -2.78 1.27 -14.38
C GLU A 88 -4.23 1.47 -14.83
N ALA A 89 -5.04 2.13 -14.01
CA ALA A 89 -6.39 2.52 -14.39
C ALA A 89 -6.40 3.45 -15.62
N ALA A 90 -5.53 4.46 -15.65
CA ALA A 90 -5.40 5.35 -16.80
C ALA A 90 -4.99 4.58 -18.07
N ARG A 91 -4.09 3.59 -17.95
CA ARG A 91 -3.71 2.70 -19.05
C ARG A 91 -4.89 1.86 -19.55
N PHE A 92 -5.68 1.27 -18.64
CA PHE A 92 -6.88 0.52 -19.00
C PHE A 92 -7.96 1.40 -19.64
N GLN A 93 -8.12 2.65 -19.21
CA GLN A 93 -9.04 3.60 -19.85
C GLN A 93 -8.60 3.88 -21.28
N ALA A 94 -7.31 4.13 -21.52
CA ALA A 94 -6.77 4.40 -22.84
C ALA A 94 -6.96 3.23 -23.83
N THR A 95 -6.97 1.99 -23.33
CA THR A 95 -7.20 0.79 -24.16
C THR A 95 -8.66 0.36 -24.24
N GLY A 96 -9.59 1.12 -23.64
CA GLY A 96 -11.03 0.81 -23.63
C GLY A 96 -11.46 -0.27 -22.63
N ALA A 97 -10.55 -0.76 -21.78
CA ALA A 97 -10.83 -1.73 -20.72
C ALA A 97 -11.47 -1.08 -19.48
N LEU A 98 -12.64 -0.45 -19.65
CA LEU A 98 -13.28 0.41 -18.65
C LEU A 98 -13.57 -0.29 -17.32
N THR A 99 -13.99 -1.56 -17.33
CA THR A 99 -14.24 -2.33 -16.10
C THR A 99 -12.97 -2.54 -15.29
N ALA A 100 -11.86 -2.89 -15.96
CA ALA A 100 -10.57 -3.08 -15.30
C ALA A 100 -10.05 -1.76 -14.70
N ALA A 101 -10.24 -0.65 -15.41
CA ALA A 101 -9.92 0.67 -14.91
C ALA A 101 -10.72 1.04 -13.66
N SER A 102 -12.04 0.79 -13.67
CA SER A 102 -12.91 1.07 -12.53
C SER A 102 -12.51 0.27 -11.29
N HIS A 103 -12.18 -1.03 -11.45
CA HIS A 103 -11.69 -1.85 -10.35
C HIS A 103 -10.35 -1.34 -9.79
N ALA A 104 -9.41 -0.98 -10.67
CA ALA A 104 -8.12 -0.44 -10.25
C ALA A 104 -8.26 0.89 -9.47
N LEU A 105 -9.19 1.77 -9.88
CA LEU A 105 -9.49 3.00 -9.13
C LEU A 105 -10.14 2.72 -7.78
N ALA A 106 -11.07 1.75 -7.71
CA ALA A 106 -11.71 1.37 -6.45
C ALA A 106 -10.68 0.81 -5.44
N ASP A 107 -9.78 -0.05 -5.91
CA ASP A 107 -8.69 -0.60 -5.11
C ASP A 107 -7.72 0.52 -4.66
N ALA A 108 -7.37 1.46 -5.53
CA ALA A 108 -6.56 2.63 -5.17
C ALA A 108 -7.25 3.50 -4.10
N GLY A 109 -8.57 3.68 -4.19
CA GLY A 109 -9.36 4.43 -3.22
C GLY A 109 -9.32 3.85 -1.81
N ILE A 110 -9.25 2.52 -1.67
CA ILE A 110 -9.10 1.88 -0.36
C ILE A 110 -7.76 2.21 0.29
N LEU A 111 -6.68 2.13 -0.50
CA LEU A 111 -5.35 2.47 -0.02
C LEU A 111 -5.25 3.96 0.37
N GLN A 112 -5.85 4.85 -0.42
CA GLN A 112 -5.90 6.28 -0.11
C GLN A 112 -6.72 6.55 1.16
N ASN A 113 -7.89 5.93 1.30
CA ASN A 113 -8.72 6.07 2.50
C ASN A 113 -8.00 5.55 3.76
N CYS A 114 -7.18 4.50 3.63
CA CYS A 114 -6.35 4.01 4.73
C CYS A 114 -5.31 5.05 5.17
N LEU A 115 -4.62 5.69 4.22
CA LEU A 115 -3.63 6.74 4.50
C LEU A 115 -4.28 7.96 5.13
N ASP A 116 -5.39 8.43 4.57
CA ASP A 116 -6.08 9.66 5.01
C ASP A 116 -6.82 9.49 6.35
N GLY A 117 -7.26 8.25 6.65
CA GLY A 117 -8.05 7.91 7.83
C GLY A 117 -7.21 7.27 8.93
N PRO A 118 -7.21 5.93 9.08
CA PRO A 118 -6.52 5.24 10.17
C PRO A 118 -5.06 5.64 10.33
N PHE A 119 -4.29 5.71 9.25
CA PHE A 119 -2.86 6.02 9.34
C PHE A 119 -2.60 7.43 9.85
N ASN A 120 -3.27 8.43 9.24
CA ASN A 120 -3.16 9.84 9.63
C ASN A 120 -3.62 10.08 11.08
N LYS A 121 -4.67 9.38 11.52
CA LYS A 121 -5.17 9.45 12.90
C LYS A 121 -4.11 9.08 13.94
N TYR A 122 -3.28 8.07 13.67
CA TYR A 122 -2.31 7.57 14.65
C TYR A 122 -0.89 8.10 14.44
N MET A 123 -0.57 8.64 13.27
CA MET A 123 0.74 9.20 12.92
C MET A 123 0.66 10.70 12.66
N GLU A 124 0.20 11.49 13.64
CA GLU A 124 -0.01 12.95 13.50
C GLU A 124 1.21 13.73 13.00
N VAL A 125 2.44 13.29 13.33
CA VAL A 125 3.69 13.94 12.86
C VAL A 125 3.95 13.68 11.36
N ALA A 126 3.49 12.55 10.83
CA ALA A 126 3.57 12.22 9.40
C ALA A 126 2.35 12.76 8.62
N GLY A 127 1.20 12.89 9.27
CA GLY A 127 -0.08 13.31 8.68
C GLY A 127 -0.07 14.63 7.91
N GLY A 128 0.68 15.62 8.41
CA GLY A 128 0.84 16.91 7.73
C GLY A 128 1.75 16.88 6.49
N MET A 129 2.68 15.91 6.39
CA MET A 129 3.53 15.72 5.21
C MET A 129 2.89 14.77 4.19
N PHE A 130 2.20 13.72 4.65
CA PHE A 130 1.55 12.74 3.78
C PHE A 130 0.31 13.30 3.08
N SER A 131 -0.52 14.11 3.76
CA SER A 131 -1.63 14.83 3.13
C SER A 131 -1.15 15.68 1.94
N ARG A 132 -0.02 16.37 2.11
CA ARG A 132 0.63 17.14 1.04
C ARG A 132 1.08 16.29 -0.15
N ILE A 133 1.59 15.08 0.09
CA ILE A 133 1.99 14.15 -0.97
C ILE A 133 0.74 13.61 -1.69
N VAL A 134 -0.30 13.24 -0.95
CA VAL A 134 -1.59 12.78 -1.51
C VAL A 134 -2.24 13.88 -2.35
N ASP A 135 -2.23 15.12 -1.88
CA ASP A 135 -2.73 16.29 -2.62
C ASP A 135 -1.94 16.54 -3.90
N ASN A 136 -0.60 16.47 -3.86
CA ASN A 136 0.25 16.62 -5.05
C ASN A 136 -0.02 15.53 -6.11
N VAL A 137 -0.28 14.29 -5.68
CA VAL A 137 -0.66 13.17 -6.55
C VAL A 137 -2.04 13.40 -7.17
N ARG A 138 -3.03 13.85 -6.36
CA ARG A 138 -4.38 14.20 -6.83
C ARG A 138 -4.37 15.31 -7.89
N GLU A 139 -3.46 16.27 -7.73
CA GLU A 139 -3.33 17.40 -8.66
C GLU A 139 -2.50 17.10 -9.91
N GLY A 140 -2.04 15.86 -10.08
CA GLY A 140 -1.27 15.44 -11.25
C GLY A 140 0.10 16.10 -11.36
N ARG A 141 0.61 16.69 -10.26
CA ARG A 141 1.94 17.28 -10.24
C ARG A 141 2.96 16.14 -10.25
N THR A 142 3.89 16.18 -11.20
CA THR A 142 5.05 15.29 -11.19
C THR A 142 5.89 15.63 -9.96
N GLU A 143 5.91 14.72 -8.98
CA GLU A 143 6.88 14.75 -7.87
C GLU A 143 8.27 15.02 -8.44
N LYS A 144 9.02 15.92 -7.81
CA LYS A 144 10.47 15.93 -8.02
C LYS A 144 10.99 14.64 -7.39
N ASN A 145 11.70 13.81 -8.17
CA ASN A 145 12.35 12.60 -7.65
C ASN A 145 13.02 12.91 -6.30
N GLY A 146 12.69 12.11 -5.27
CA GLY A 146 13.29 12.18 -3.94
C GLY A 146 12.55 13.03 -2.90
N GLU A 147 11.35 13.54 -3.16
CA GLU A 147 10.52 14.15 -2.10
C GLU A 147 10.13 13.14 -1.02
N TYR A 148 9.85 11.89 -1.40
CA TYR A 148 9.54 10.81 -0.47
C TYR A 148 10.76 10.32 0.33
N GLU A 149 11.96 10.44 -0.23
CA GLU A 149 13.22 10.04 0.42
C GLU A 149 13.73 11.11 1.41
N ARG A 150 13.20 12.33 1.32
CA ARG A 150 13.52 13.45 2.22
C ARG A 150 12.62 13.54 3.45
N VAL A 151 11.44 12.94 3.38
CA VAL A 151 10.48 12.85 4.48
C VAL A 151 10.80 11.59 5.28
#